data_AF-A0A6G1ILE1-F1
#
_entry.id   AF-A0A6G1ILE1-F1
#
_cell.length_a   1.000
_cell.length_b   1.000
_cell.length_c   1.000
_cell.angle_alpha   90.00
_cell.angle_beta   90.00
_cell.angle_gamma   90.00
#
_symmetry.space_group_name_H-M   'P 1'
#
loop_
_entity.id
_entity.type
_entity.pdbx_description
1 polymer ?
#
loop_
_entity_poly.entity_id
_entity_poly.type
_entity_poly.pdbx_seq_one_letter_code
_entity_poly.pdbx_strand_id
1 'polypeptide(L)'
;MEPRDAVRRRIFVADLGLKVEISAGVIQKVMYDQTSRSLLWAIAPLITAEGLRAKSSVVWLKELALPTSKFRVARSKQSRGGWLINLLYGKTTVEILET
;
A
#
# COMPACT_ATOMS: atom_id res chain seq x y z
N MET A 1 -21.18 18.98 -3.28
CA MET A 1 -20.91 17.58 -3.68
C MET A 1 -19.41 17.40 -3.61
N GLU A 2 -18.90 16.73 -2.59
CA GLU A 2 -17.46 16.55 -2.38
C GLU A 2 -17.06 15.11 -2.72
N PRO A 3 -15.96 14.85 -3.44
CA PRO A 3 -15.49 13.50 -3.68
C PRO A 3 -14.97 12.91 -2.37
N ARG A 4 -15.66 11.88 -1.88
CA ARG A 4 -15.44 11.22 -0.60
C ARG A 4 -14.29 10.19 -0.67
N ASP A 5 -13.08 10.60 -1.05
CA ASP A 5 -11.90 9.75 -0.82
C ASP A 5 -11.39 9.91 0.63
N ALA A 6 -12.28 9.62 1.58
CA ALA A 6 -12.03 9.78 3.02
C ALA A 6 -11.12 8.68 3.59
N VAL A 7 -10.81 7.65 2.80
CA VAL A 7 -10.00 6.52 3.24
C VAL A 7 -8.83 6.43 2.28
N ARG A 8 -7.70 7.04 2.63
CA ARG A 8 -6.43 7.03 1.88
C ARG A 8 -6.01 5.61 1.46
N ARG A 9 -6.63 5.07 0.42
CA ARG A 9 -6.44 3.68 -0.06
C ARG A 9 -5.55 3.63 -1.29
N ARG A 10 -5.24 4.80 -1.84
CA ARG A 10 -4.43 4.95 -3.02
C ARG A 10 -3.40 6.03 -2.77
N ILE A 11 -2.19 5.79 -3.23
CA ILE A 11 -1.15 6.79 -3.29
C ILE A 11 -0.48 6.74 -4.65
N PHE A 12 0.09 7.87 -5.04
CA PHE A 12 0.94 7.97 -6.20
C PHE A 12 2.27 8.58 -5.77
N VAL A 13 3.37 7.90 -6.09
CA VAL A 13 4.74 8.39 -5.87
C VAL A 13 5.30 8.75 -7.23
N ALA A 14 5.17 10.02 -7.59
CA ALA A 14 5.54 10.55 -8.90
C ALA A 14 6.99 10.25 -9.28
N ASP A 15 7.93 10.45 -8.34
CA ASP A 15 9.36 10.23 -8.56
C ASP A 15 9.72 8.77 -8.91
N LEU A 16 8.84 7.83 -8.56
CA LEU A 16 9.01 6.40 -8.85
C LEU A 16 8.09 5.91 -9.97
N GLY A 17 7.24 6.79 -10.53
CA GLY A 17 6.19 6.38 -11.47
C GLY A 17 5.27 5.30 -10.90
N LEU A 18 5.10 5.25 -9.57
CA LEU A 18 4.46 4.12 -8.91
C LEU A 18 3.14 4.54 -8.28
N LYS A 19 2.05 3.94 -8.73
CA LYS A 19 0.73 4.03 -8.09
C LYS A 19 0.46 2.78 -7.31
N VAL A 20 -0.04 2.95 -6.09
CA VAL A 20 -0.36 1.80 -5.25
C VAL A 20 -1.72 1.91 -4.63
N GLU A 21 -2.44 0.78 -4.65
CA GLU A 21 -3.80 0.65 -4.16
C GLU A 21 -3.90 -0.47 -3.13
N ILE A 22 -4.78 -0.28 -2.14
CA ILE A 22 -5.09 -1.29 -1.13
C ILE A 22 -6.59 -1.64 -1.15
N SER A 23 -6.91 -2.93 -0.98
CA SER A 23 -8.28 -3.41 -0.98
C SER A 23 -9.05 -3.02 0.30
N ALA A 24 -8.35 -2.93 1.44
CA ALA A 24 -8.96 -2.65 2.74
C ALA A 24 -7.98 -1.96 3.69
N GLY A 25 -8.51 -1.22 4.66
CA GLY A 25 -7.69 -0.41 5.57
C GLY A 25 -7.46 1.02 5.08
N VAL A 26 -6.46 1.67 5.67
CA VAL A 26 -6.03 3.05 5.39
C VAL A 26 -4.52 3.15 5.40
N ILE A 27 -3.96 3.87 4.44
CA ILE A 27 -2.54 4.22 4.38
C ILE A 27 -2.33 5.43 5.31
N GLN A 28 -1.58 5.21 6.39
CA GLN A 28 -1.33 6.25 7.40
C GLN A 28 -0.09 7.07 7.09
N LYS A 29 0.97 6.43 6.58
CA LYS A 29 2.26 7.06 6.31
C LYS A 29 2.94 6.39 5.15
N VAL A 30 3.67 7.19 4.38
CA VAL A 30 4.53 6.79 3.27
C VAL A 30 5.87 7.45 3.50
N MET A 31 6.94 6.66 3.46
CA MET A 31 8.31 7.14 3.50
C MET A 31 9.07 6.50 2.36
N TYR A 32 9.86 7.29 1.65
CA TYR A 32 10.82 6.79 0.68
C TYR A 32 12.22 6.93 1.26
N ASP A 33 12.96 5.83 1.26
CA ASP A 33 14.37 5.80 1.58
C ASP A 33 15.15 5.79 0.27
N GLN A 34 15.82 6.91 -0.01
CA GLN A 34 16.65 7.09 -1.21
C GLN A 34 17.92 6.22 -1.17
N THR A 35 18.42 5.88 0.02
CA THR A 35 19.64 5.09 0.21
C THR A 35 19.38 3.62 -0.12
N SER A 36 18.28 3.05 0.38
CA SER A 36 17.89 1.67 0.10
C SER A 36 16.97 1.51 -1.11
N ARG A 37 16.59 2.61 -1.77
CA ARG A 37 15.59 2.67 -2.84
C ARG A 37 14.32 1.90 -2.47
N SER A 38 13.86 2.07 -1.25
CA SER A 38 12.70 1.35 -0.72
C SER A 38 11.62 2.29 -0.22
N LEU A 39 10.38 1.85 -0.38
CA LEU A 39 9.19 2.53 0.08
C LEU A 39 8.67 1.82 1.33
N LEU A 40 8.62 2.52 2.44
CA LEU A 40 8.10 2.04 3.73
C LEU A 40 6.75 2.67 4.01
N TRP A 41 5.72 1.84 4.07
CA TRP A 41 4.36 2.32 4.29
C TRP A 41 3.75 1.71 5.51
N ALA A 42 2.96 2.52 6.21
CA ALA A 42 2.20 2.09 7.35
C ALA A 42 0.73 1.95 6.96
N ILE A 43 0.24 0.71 6.94
CA ILE A 43 -1.17 0.40 6.67
C ILE A 43 -1.82 0.04 8.00
N ALA A 44 -2.98 0.62 8.29
CA ALA A 44 -3.80 0.26 9.43
C ALA A 44 -5.19 -0.21 8.98
N PRO A 45 -5.87 -1.05 9.77
CA PRO A 45 -7.28 -1.32 9.56
C PRO A 45 -8.04 0.00 9.63
N LEU A 46 -9.07 0.14 8.78
CA LEU A 46 -10.00 1.25 8.91
C LEU A 46 -10.93 0.92 10.07
N ILE A 47 -10.82 1.66 11.17
CA ILE A 47 -11.73 1.56 12.30
C ILE A 47 -12.76 2.67 12.11
N THR A 48 -13.93 2.36 11.58
CA THR A 48 -15.10 3.24 11.69
C THR A 48 -15.89 2.84 12.93
N ALA A 49 -16.55 3.79 13.59
CA ALA A 49 -17.30 3.59 14.83
C ALA A 49 -18.32 2.42 14.80
N GLU A 50 -18.72 1.97 13.60
CA GLU A 50 -19.66 0.85 13.39
C GLU A 50 -19.11 -0.29 12.50
N GLY A 51 -17.81 -0.29 12.14
CA GLY A 51 -17.30 -1.10 11.02
C GLY A 51 -16.39 -2.27 11.37
N LEU A 52 -16.64 -3.41 10.70
CA LEU A 52 -15.79 -4.61 10.65
C LEU A 52 -14.30 -4.26 10.39
N ARG A 53 -13.44 -4.61 11.34
CA ARG A 53 -11.98 -4.49 11.23
C ARG A 53 -11.45 -5.44 10.15
N ALA A 54 -10.85 -4.87 9.10
CA ALA A 54 -10.17 -5.66 8.08
C ALA A 54 -9.02 -6.47 8.69
N LYS A 55 -9.07 -7.80 8.53
CA LYS A 55 -8.03 -8.73 9.00
C LYS A 55 -6.85 -8.84 8.03
N SER A 56 -7.07 -8.46 6.77
CA SER A 56 -6.07 -8.45 5.73
C SER A 56 -6.39 -7.39 4.67
N SER A 57 -5.38 -7.04 3.87
CA SER A 57 -5.53 -6.23 2.67
C SER A 57 -4.71 -6.82 1.54
N VAL A 58 -5.18 -6.69 0.31
CA VAL A 58 -4.36 -6.90 -0.89
C VAL A 58 -3.79 -5.55 -1.31
N VAL A 59 -2.50 -5.52 -1.63
CA VAL A 59 -1.79 -4.36 -2.17
C VAL A 59 -1.53 -4.61 -3.65
N TRP A 60 -1.86 -3.65 -4.51
CA TRP A 60 -1.55 -3.70 -5.94
C TRP A 60 -0.59 -2.58 -6.32
N LEU A 61 0.55 -2.96 -6.86
CA LEU A 61 1.54 -2.04 -7.42
C LEU A 61 1.22 -1.86 -8.91
N LYS A 62 0.95 -0.61 -9.31
CA LYS A 62 0.73 -0.23 -10.69
C LYS A 62 1.80 0.76 -11.11
N GLU A 63 2.69 0.28 -11.94
CA GLU A 63 3.68 1.05 -12.67
C GLU A 63 2.98 1.96 -13.70
N LEU A 64 3.31 3.25 -13.69
CA LEU A 64 2.76 4.27 -14.58
C LEU A 64 3.88 4.78 -15.48
N ALA A 65 3.66 4.68 -16.81
CA ALA A 65 4.66 4.80 -17.89
C ALA A 65 5.60 3.57 -17.97
N LEU A 66 6.50 3.54 -18.97
CA LEU A 66 7.59 2.55 -19.08
C LEU A 66 8.56 2.78 -17.91
N PRO A 67 8.44 2.06 -16.79
CA PRO A 67 9.31 2.29 -15.67
C PRO A 67 10.61 1.55 -15.97
N THR A 68 11.73 2.22 -15.72
CA THR A 68 13.04 1.56 -15.75
C THR A 68 13.21 0.49 -14.67
N SER A 69 12.27 0.40 -13.73
CA SER A 69 12.41 -0.37 -12.50
C SER A 69 11.13 -1.10 -12.16
N LYS A 70 11.25 -2.37 -11.74
CA LYS A 70 10.12 -3.16 -11.28
C LYS A 70 9.98 -3.02 -9.77
N PHE A 71 8.76 -3.18 -9.25
CA PHE A 71 8.55 -3.13 -7.81
C PHE A 71 7.89 -4.39 -7.27
N ARG A 72 8.27 -4.77 -6.05
CA ARG A 72 7.63 -5.87 -5.31
C ARG A 72 7.45 -5.55 -3.84
N VAL A 73 6.42 -6.12 -3.24
CA VAL A 73 6.22 -6.05 -1.79
C VAL A 73 7.06 -7.12 -1.09
N ALA A 74 7.97 -6.72 -0.21
CA ALA A 74 8.83 -7.63 0.53
C ALA A 74 8.04 -8.55 1.48
N ARG A 75 8.52 -9.78 1.64
CA ARG A 75 8.04 -10.76 2.64
C ARG A 75 6.52 -11.00 2.63
N SER A 76 5.88 -10.87 1.47
CA SER A 76 4.44 -11.02 1.32
C SER A 76 4.10 -12.10 0.28
N LYS A 77 2.93 -12.72 0.45
CA LYS A 77 2.42 -13.73 -0.48
C LYS A 77 1.60 -13.07 -1.57
N GLN A 78 1.75 -13.52 -2.81
CA GLN A 78 0.89 -13.04 -3.89
C GLN A 78 -0.56 -13.55 -3.71
N SER A 79 -1.53 -12.70 -4.02
CA SER A 79 -2.95 -13.02 -3.98
C SER A 79 -3.74 -12.03 -4.84
N ARG A 80 -4.71 -12.53 -5.62
CA ARG A 80 -5.61 -11.69 -6.46
C ARG A 80 -4.85 -10.67 -7.34
N GLY A 81 -3.72 -11.08 -7.92
CA GLY A 81 -2.87 -10.23 -8.75
C GLY A 81 -2.10 -9.12 -8.00
N GLY A 82 -2.07 -9.18 -6.67
CA GLY A 82 -1.31 -8.28 -5.80
C GLY A 82 -0.63 -9.04 -4.67
N TRP A 83 -0.38 -8.38 -3.55
CA TRP A 83 0.29 -8.93 -2.38
C TRP A 83 -0.58 -8.86 -1.13
N LEU A 84 -0.74 -9.99 -0.45
CA LEU A 84 -1.54 -10.10 0.76
C LEU A 84 -0.75 -9.61 1.98
N ILE A 85 -1.37 -8.68 2.70
CA ILE A 85 -0.86 -8.08 3.91
C ILE A 85 -1.77 -8.43 5.09
N ASN A 86 -1.15 -8.83 6.20
CA ASN A 86 -1.85 -9.17 7.43
C ASN A 86 -2.09 -7.91 8.28
N LEU A 87 -3.33 -7.70 8.71
CA LEU A 87 -3.78 -6.58 9.54
C LEU A 87 -4.41 -7.05 10.86
N LEU A 88 -4.33 -8.35 11.19
CA LEU A 88 -4.88 -8.95 12.41
C LEU A 88 -4.40 -8.22 13.67
N TYR A 89 -3.11 -7.89 13.72
CA TYR A 89 -2.49 -7.19 14.86
C TYR A 89 -2.60 -5.67 14.79
N GLY A 90 -3.25 -5.14 13.74
CA GLY A 90 -3.51 -3.72 13.58
C GLY A 90 -2.62 -3.12 12.52
N LYS A 91 -1.86 -2.11 12.89
CA LYS A 91 -0.94 -1.43 11.99
C LYS A 91 0.19 -2.37 11.57
N THR A 92 0.52 -2.35 10.29
CA THR A 92 1.65 -3.09 9.74
C THR A 92 2.48 -2.18 8.84
N THR A 93 3.78 -2.45 8.79
CA THR A 93 4.70 -1.78 7.88
C THR A 93 4.90 -2.67 6.68
N VAL A 94 4.64 -2.12 5.50
CA VAL A 94 4.86 -2.75 4.21
C VAL A 94 6.09 -2.12 3.59
N GLU A 95 7.04 -2.96 3.20
CA GLU A 95 8.25 -2.56 2.49
C GLU A 95 8.09 -2.92 1.02
N ILE A 96 8.29 -1.95 0.14
CA ILE A 96 8.31 -2.13 -1.31
C ILE A 96 9.73 -1.90 -1.77
N LEU A 97 10.23 -2.88 -2.52
CA LEU A 97 11.60 -2.90 -3.05
C LEU A 97 11.56 -2.69 -4.55
N GLU A 98 12.46 -1.85 -5.02
CA GLU A 98 12.84 -1.77 -6.43
C GLU A 98 13.64 -3.03 -6.81
N THR A 99 13.38 -3.58 -7.99
CA THR A 99 14.01 -4.81 -8.54
C THR A 99 14.46 -4.61 -9.97
#